data_AF-A0A7Z0BU32-F1
#
_entry.id   AF-A0A7Z0BU32-F1
#
_cell.length_a   1.000
_cell.length_b   1.000
_cell.length_c   1.000
_cell.angle_alpha   90.00
_cell.angle_beta   90.00
_cell.angle_gamma   90.00
#
_symmetry.space_group_name_H-M   'P 1'
#
loop_
_entity.id
_entity.type
_entity.pdbx_description
1 polymer ?
#
loop_
_entity_poly.entity_id
_entity_poly.type
_entity_poly.pdbx_seq_one_letter_code
_entity_poly.pdbx_strand_id
1 'polypeptide(L)'
;MATASNTVRVGFVGVSGSDDPTLTGWANVTHLPALEALDGVVLAGVCATSPEKAQAAADRFGVPGYSSAADMAAAQGIDIVAVTVKVPDHYDVVTAAIEAGKPVYCEWPLGNGLLEAEKMTHHAATRDLRCAVGLQARAAPTIRYVRDLVAQGYIGDVLSTTLLGSGMNWGPGMLLRNAYTLDARNGATLLTIGVGHALDPLEFCLGRIEEVQTLSGLRREEIHFVENSKTVKATAEDQWVIAARLESGAVASIHYRGGQAGGQNLRWEINGTEGDLVLSSDFGQMQPMTLALAGAKGGERPEPMEIPPEYMLAGDLPDPALNVAQAWALFVSGSEDAATFEDALHMHRLIDAIDQSARTGRALVREFDKGVEVWCEAP
;
A
#
# COMPACT_ATOMS: atom_id res chain seq x y z
N MET A 1 32.53 -20.18 13.36
CA MET A 1 31.90 -19.53 14.52
C MET A 1 30.57 -19.00 14.03
N ALA A 2 29.47 -19.52 14.58
CA ALA A 2 28.12 -19.10 14.20
C ALA A 2 27.94 -17.63 14.58
N THR A 3 27.69 -16.77 13.59
CA THR A 3 27.22 -15.41 13.83
C THR A 3 25.85 -15.51 14.48
N ALA A 4 25.69 -14.91 15.65
CA ALA A 4 24.40 -14.83 16.33
C ALA A 4 23.34 -14.37 15.32
N SER A 5 22.28 -15.17 15.11
CA SER A 5 21.13 -14.74 14.35
C SER A 5 20.54 -13.54 15.09
N ASN A 6 20.73 -12.34 14.56
CA ASN A 6 20.30 -11.12 15.24
C ASN A 6 18.77 -11.03 15.09
N THR A 7 18.04 -11.58 16.04
CA THR A 7 16.57 -11.54 16.05
C THR A 7 16.11 -10.09 16.07
N VAL A 8 15.30 -9.71 15.07
CA VAL A 8 14.65 -8.39 14.96
C VAL A 8 13.40 -8.37 15.82
N ARG A 9 13.33 -7.47 16.79
CA ARG A 9 12.23 -7.34 17.75
C ARG A 9 11.29 -6.21 17.35
N VAL A 10 10.04 -6.54 17.00
CA VAL A 10 9.08 -5.58 16.45
C VAL A 10 8.05 -5.19 17.51
N GLY A 11 7.85 -3.89 17.72
CA GLY A 11 6.77 -3.34 18.53
C GLY A 11 5.61 -2.89 17.64
N PHE A 12 4.38 -3.35 17.90
CA PHE A 12 3.20 -3.00 17.09
C PHE A 12 2.33 -1.95 17.74
N VAL A 13 1.96 -0.91 17.00
CA VAL A 13 0.90 0.05 17.37
C VAL A 13 -0.32 -0.21 16.48
N GLY A 14 -1.45 -0.56 17.08
CA GLY A 14 -2.71 -0.81 16.34
C GLY A 14 -3.11 -2.28 16.18
N VAL A 15 -2.60 -3.17 17.04
CA VAL A 15 -3.05 -4.57 17.13
C VAL A 15 -4.17 -4.70 18.15
N SER A 16 -5.20 -5.50 17.83
CA SER A 16 -6.29 -5.81 18.75
C SER A 16 -5.96 -7.01 19.63
N GLY A 17 -6.14 -6.87 20.94
CA GLY A 17 -6.09 -7.99 21.89
C GLY A 17 -7.37 -8.84 21.92
N SER A 18 -8.43 -8.47 21.20
CA SER A 18 -9.73 -9.14 21.27
C SER A 18 -9.84 -10.35 20.33
N ASP A 19 -10.26 -11.50 20.85
CA ASP A 19 -10.52 -12.70 20.05
C ASP A 19 -11.79 -12.61 19.18
N ASP A 20 -12.58 -11.53 19.34
CA ASP A 20 -13.73 -11.27 18.50
C ASP A 20 -13.28 -10.89 17.07
N PRO A 21 -13.60 -11.69 16.03
CA PRO A 21 -13.20 -11.41 14.65
C PRO A 21 -13.78 -10.09 14.10
N THR A 22 -14.82 -9.56 14.72
CA THR A 22 -15.39 -8.25 14.36
C THR A 22 -14.56 -7.09 14.91
N LEU A 23 -13.72 -7.36 15.91
CA LEU A 23 -12.81 -6.42 16.57
C LEU A 23 -11.33 -6.67 16.23
N THR A 24 -11.01 -7.71 15.44
CA THR A 24 -9.66 -7.92 14.90
C THR A 24 -9.36 -6.95 13.77
N GLY A 25 -8.23 -6.24 13.87
CA GLY A 25 -7.80 -5.26 12.89
C GLY A 25 -6.99 -5.87 11.74
N TRP A 26 -6.61 -5.04 10.78
CA TRP A 26 -5.75 -5.41 9.65
C TRP A 26 -4.49 -6.15 10.09
N ALA A 27 -3.76 -5.60 11.06
CA ALA A 27 -2.54 -6.20 11.59
C ALA A 27 -2.71 -7.63 12.13
N ASN A 28 -3.86 -7.94 12.74
CA ASN A 28 -4.12 -9.28 13.27
C ASN A 28 -4.22 -10.35 12.17
N VAL A 29 -4.70 -9.98 10.98
CA VAL A 29 -4.93 -10.93 9.88
C VAL A 29 -3.83 -10.91 8.82
N THR A 30 -2.97 -9.88 8.80
CA THR A 30 -1.85 -9.78 7.84
C THR A 30 -0.49 -9.73 8.52
N HIS A 31 -0.21 -8.72 9.34
CA HIS A 31 1.14 -8.48 9.87
C HIS A 31 1.58 -9.52 10.90
N LEU A 32 0.70 -9.96 11.81
CA LEU A 32 1.08 -10.97 12.80
C LEU A 32 1.42 -12.32 12.13
N PRO A 33 0.56 -12.89 11.25
CA PRO A 33 0.93 -14.08 10.50
C PRO A 33 2.19 -13.88 9.63
N ALA A 34 2.35 -12.69 9.05
CA ALA A 34 3.53 -12.35 8.26
C ALA A 34 4.82 -12.42 9.08
N LEU A 35 4.83 -11.92 10.32
CA LEU A 35 6.00 -12.02 11.19
C LEU A 35 6.26 -13.46 11.64
N GLU A 36 5.22 -14.22 11.95
CA GLU A 36 5.35 -15.63 12.35
C GLU A 36 5.98 -16.49 11.23
N ALA A 37 5.78 -16.12 9.97
CA ALA A 37 6.35 -16.81 8.82
C ALA A 37 7.82 -16.42 8.49
N LEU A 38 8.40 -15.45 9.21
CA LEU A 38 9.76 -14.97 8.96
C LEU A 38 10.73 -15.44 10.04
N ASP A 39 11.80 -16.10 9.59
CA ASP A 39 12.89 -16.48 10.47
C ASP A 39 13.61 -15.24 11.02
N GLY A 40 13.82 -15.21 12.33
CA GLY A 40 14.58 -14.14 12.98
C GLY A 40 13.82 -12.83 13.16
N VAL A 41 12.50 -12.79 12.99
CA VAL A 41 11.66 -11.64 13.34
C VAL A 41 10.65 -12.06 14.40
N VAL A 42 10.47 -11.26 15.45
CA VAL A 42 9.54 -11.59 16.54
C VAL A 42 8.73 -10.37 16.97
N LEU A 43 7.48 -10.60 17.35
CA LEU A 43 6.71 -9.63 18.11
C LEU A 43 7.32 -9.48 19.50
N ALA A 44 7.64 -8.24 19.90
CA ALA A 44 8.32 -7.95 21.15
C ALA A 44 7.59 -6.92 22.03
N GLY A 45 6.53 -6.29 21.52
CA GLY A 45 5.69 -5.40 22.28
C GLY A 45 4.44 -4.99 21.50
N VAL A 46 3.40 -4.60 22.21
CA VAL A 46 2.15 -4.11 21.63
C VAL A 46 1.72 -2.81 22.29
N CYS A 47 1.17 -1.90 21.48
CA CYS A 47 0.66 -0.62 21.93
C CYS A 47 -0.79 -0.44 21.50
N ALA A 48 -1.62 -0.02 22.44
CA ALA A 48 -3.05 0.23 22.23
C ALA A 48 -3.50 1.54 22.88
N THR A 49 -4.69 2.02 22.50
CA THR A 49 -5.20 3.36 22.86
C THR A 49 -5.59 3.53 24.33
N SER A 50 -5.57 2.48 25.14
CA SER A 50 -5.84 2.55 26.58
C SER A 50 -5.05 1.48 27.34
N PRO A 51 -4.75 1.69 28.64
CA PRO A 51 -4.06 0.69 29.46
C PRO A 51 -4.76 -0.68 29.47
N GLU A 52 -6.10 -0.69 29.52
CA GLU A 52 -6.90 -1.92 29.51
C GLU A 52 -6.75 -2.70 28.20
N LYS A 53 -6.78 -2.01 27.04
CA LYS A 53 -6.57 -2.64 25.73
C LYS A 53 -5.13 -3.11 25.56
N ALA A 54 -4.17 -2.34 26.07
CA ALA A 54 -2.76 -2.68 26.03
C ALA A 54 -2.49 -3.93 26.85
N GLN A 55 -3.08 -4.05 28.04
CA GLN A 55 -3.00 -5.25 28.86
C GLN A 55 -3.66 -6.45 28.18
N ALA A 56 -4.85 -6.28 27.60
CA ALA A 56 -5.52 -7.37 26.88
C ALA A 56 -4.69 -7.87 25.68
N ALA A 57 -4.05 -6.97 24.93
CA ALA A 57 -3.14 -7.36 23.86
C ALA A 57 -1.87 -8.04 24.40
N ALA A 58 -1.29 -7.52 25.48
CA ALA A 58 -0.13 -8.12 26.14
C ALA A 58 -0.39 -9.55 26.59
N ASP A 59 -1.53 -9.77 27.26
CA ASP A 59 -1.94 -11.09 27.76
C ASP A 59 -2.16 -12.07 26.61
N ARG A 60 -2.78 -11.61 25.52
CA ARG A 60 -3.04 -12.45 24.35
C ARG A 60 -1.77 -12.88 23.63
N PHE A 61 -0.84 -11.96 23.43
CA PHE A 61 0.34 -12.20 22.61
C PHE A 61 1.58 -12.60 23.43
N GLY A 62 1.50 -12.57 24.76
CA GLY A 62 2.60 -12.94 25.65
C GLY A 62 3.79 -11.97 25.59
N VAL A 63 3.55 -10.70 25.28
CA VAL A 63 4.57 -9.65 25.15
C VAL A 63 4.22 -8.42 25.99
N PRO A 64 5.18 -7.54 26.33
CA PRO A 64 4.87 -6.29 27.03
C PRO A 64 3.83 -5.41 26.31
N GLY A 65 2.87 -4.89 27.08
CA GLY A 65 1.86 -3.95 26.61
C GLY A 65 2.18 -2.51 27.00
N TYR A 66 1.90 -1.58 26.08
CA TYR A 66 2.14 -0.15 26.24
C TYR A 66 0.87 0.64 25.91
N SER A 67 0.61 1.72 26.63
CA SER A 67 -0.48 2.66 26.33
C SER A 67 -0.01 3.92 25.59
N SER A 68 1.27 3.96 25.20
CA SER A 68 1.93 5.08 24.55
C SER A 68 2.92 4.54 23.52
N ALA A 69 2.83 5.05 22.29
CA ALA A 69 3.77 4.69 21.22
C ALA A 69 5.20 5.14 21.57
N ALA A 70 5.35 6.30 22.22
CA ALA A 70 6.64 6.81 22.66
C ALA A 70 7.29 5.90 23.73
N ASP A 71 6.51 5.42 24.70
CA ASP A 71 7.03 4.53 25.75
C ASP A 71 7.47 3.18 25.18
N MET A 72 6.69 2.64 24.22
CA MET A 72 7.07 1.42 23.52
C MET A 72 8.33 1.63 22.68
N ALA A 73 8.40 2.72 21.92
CA ALA A 73 9.54 3.02 21.06
C ALA A 73 10.83 3.29 21.89
N ALA A 74 10.72 3.80 23.11
CA ALA A 74 11.85 4.00 24.02
C ALA A 74 12.36 2.69 24.67
N ALA A 75 11.59 1.59 24.60
CA ALA A 75 11.97 0.34 25.24
C ALA A 75 13.19 -0.32 24.57
N GLN A 76 14.17 -0.77 25.37
CA GLN A 76 15.37 -1.46 24.88
C GLN A 76 15.07 -2.80 24.18
N GLY A 77 13.87 -3.34 24.41
CA GLY A 77 13.36 -4.57 23.82
C GLY A 77 12.86 -4.43 22.38
N ILE A 78 12.75 -3.21 21.84
CA ILE A 78 12.16 -2.93 20.54
C ILE A 78 13.22 -2.43 19.56
N ASP A 79 13.31 -3.04 18.38
CA ASP A 79 14.23 -2.65 17.31
C ASP A 79 13.52 -1.87 16.21
N ILE A 80 12.29 -2.28 15.86
CA ILE A 80 11.44 -1.65 14.82
C ILE A 80 10.05 -1.36 15.40
N VAL A 81 9.45 -0.23 15.03
CA VAL A 81 8.05 0.07 15.33
C VAL A 81 7.19 -0.13 14.08
N ALA A 82 6.19 -1.02 14.17
CA ALA A 82 5.16 -1.20 13.15
C ALA A 82 3.92 -0.36 13.50
N VAL A 83 3.47 0.49 12.58
CA VAL A 83 2.32 1.39 12.74
C VAL A 83 1.20 0.94 11.84
N THR A 84 0.13 0.41 12.43
CA THR A 84 -1.02 -0.18 11.72
C THR A 84 -2.36 0.39 12.24
N VAL A 85 -2.34 1.62 12.72
CA VAL A 85 -3.53 2.35 13.19
C VAL A 85 -4.29 2.93 11.99
N LYS A 86 -5.31 3.76 12.22
CA LYS A 86 -5.98 4.46 11.11
C LYS A 86 -5.12 5.64 10.67
N VAL A 87 -5.18 5.99 9.38
CA VAL A 87 -4.38 7.07 8.77
C VAL A 87 -4.36 8.38 9.57
N PRO A 88 -5.48 8.89 10.12
CA PRO A 88 -5.44 10.13 10.91
C PRO A 88 -4.53 10.08 12.14
N ASP A 89 -4.22 8.89 12.64
CA ASP A 89 -3.36 8.68 13.81
C ASP A 89 -1.90 8.36 13.42
N HIS A 90 -1.58 8.20 12.12
CA HIS A 90 -0.24 7.83 11.66
C HIS A 90 0.81 8.85 12.07
N TYR A 91 0.57 10.14 11.81
CA TYR A 91 1.56 11.20 11.99
C TYR A 91 2.16 11.22 13.40
N ASP A 92 1.29 11.22 14.43
CA ASP A 92 1.73 11.29 15.82
C ASP A 92 2.50 10.03 16.23
N VAL A 93 2.03 8.85 15.81
CA VAL A 93 2.65 7.57 16.17
C VAL A 93 3.99 7.38 15.49
N VAL A 94 4.07 7.66 14.18
CA VAL A 94 5.30 7.56 13.38
C VAL A 94 6.34 8.57 13.89
N THR A 95 5.92 9.81 14.16
CA THR A 95 6.81 10.85 14.72
C THR A 95 7.39 10.41 16.05
N ALA A 96 6.57 9.87 16.96
CA ALA A 96 7.06 9.37 18.26
C ALA A 96 8.11 8.25 18.11
N ALA A 97 7.92 7.33 17.16
CA ALA A 97 8.88 6.27 16.89
C ALA A 97 10.20 6.81 16.31
N ILE A 98 10.12 7.73 15.34
CA ILE A 98 11.29 8.39 14.76
C ILE A 98 12.03 9.20 15.83
N GLU A 99 11.33 9.88 16.74
CA GLU A 99 11.91 10.63 17.87
C GLU A 99 12.68 9.75 18.85
N ALA A 100 12.22 8.51 19.06
CA ALA A 100 12.96 7.51 19.82
C ALA A 100 14.13 6.88 19.05
N GLY A 101 14.38 7.29 17.81
CA GLY A 101 15.46 6.76 16.97
C GLY A 101 15.18 5.34 16.45
N LYS A 102 13.91 4.96 16.29
CA LYS A 102 13.52 3.63 15.82
C LYS A 102 13.15 3.66 14.33
N PRO A 103 13.69 2.72 13.51
CA PRO A 103 13.12 2.41 12.20
C PRO A 103 11.61 2.12 12.29
N VAL A 104 10.87 2.55 11.28
CA VAL A 104 9.40 2.43 11.24
C VAL A 104 8.97 1.63 10.02
N TYR A 105 8.03 0.69 10.22
CA TYR A 105 7.16 0.19 9.15
C TYR A 105 5.79 0.84 9.34
N CYS A 106 5.35 1.70 8.43
CA CYS A 106 4.04 2.36 8.52
C CYS A 106 3.09 1.81 7.47
N GLU A 107 1.86 1.48 7.83
CA GLU A 107 0.85 1.14 6.81
C GLU A 107 0.59 2.31 5.86
N TRP A 108 0.18 1.98 4.65
CA TRP A 108 -0.21 2.95 3.64
C TRP A 108 -1.67 3.39 3.84
N PRO A 109 -2.03 4.65 3.53
CA PRO A 109 -1.19 5.81 3.22
C PRO A 109 -0.25 6.26 4.33
N LEU A 110 0.96 6.71 3.96
CA LEU A 110 1.96 7.15 4.95
C LEU A 110 1.42 8.22 5.91
N GLY A 111 0.77 9.27 5.39
CA GLY A 111 0.14 10.33 6.19
C GLY A 111 -1.22 10.74 5.65
N ASN A 112 -1.93 11.57 6.42
CA ASN A 112 -3.17 12.21 5.99
C ASN A 112 -2.87 13.34 5.00
N GLY A 113 -2.57 12.95 3.76
CA GLY A 113 -2.19 13.83 2.68
C GLY A 113 -0.70 14.14 2.61
N LEU A 114 -0.33 14.89 1.57
CA LEU A 114 1.06 15.15 1.18
C LEU A 114 1.89 15.80 2.28
N LEU A 115 1.36 16.81 2.97
CA LEU A 115 2.10 17.57 3.98
C LEU A 115 2.58 16.69 5.15
N GLU A 116 1.76 15.74 5.61
CA GLU A 116 2.17 14.82 6.67
C GLU A 116 3.21 13.83 6.18
N ALA A 117 3.05 13.29 4.96
CA ALA A 117 4.02 12.40 4.34
C ALA A 117 5.39 13.09 4.15
N GLU A 118 5.41 14.35 3.72
CA GLU A 118 6.63 15.16 3.60
C GLU A 118 7.34 15.32 4.94
N LYS A 119 6.60 15.71 5.98
CA LYS A 119 7.16 15.90 7.32
C LYS A 119 7.74 14.61 7.88
N MET A 120 7.02 13.49 7.80
CA MET A 120 7.49 12.20 8.31
C MET A 120 8.70 11.68 7.54
N THR A 121 8.68 11.80 6.22
CA THR A 121 9.80 11.39 5.35
C THR A 121 11.06 12.20 5.65
N HIS A 122 10.92 13.54 5.69
CA HIS A 122 12.02 14.42 6.06
C HIS A 122 12.55 14.11 7.46
N HIS A 123 11.67 13.91 8.44
CA HIS A 123 12.09 13.63 9.83
C HIS A 123 12.88 12.32 9.93
N ALA A 124 12.42 11.25 9.27
CA ALA A 124 13.14 9.99 9.18
C ALA A 124 14.52 10.16 8.53
N ALA A 125 14.60 10.90 7.42
CA ALA A 125 15.85 11.18 6.73
C ALA A 125 16.86 11.96 7.60
N THR A 126 16.42 12.95 8.37
CA THR A 126 17.33 13.70 9.28
C THR A 126 17.94 12.85 10.40
N ARG A 127 17.40 11.66 10.64
CA ARG A 127 17.89 10.71 11.64
C ARG A 127 18.55 9.47 11.05
N ASP A 128 18.72 9.42 9.73
CA ASP A 128 19.29 8.28 9.01
C ASP A 128 18.54 6.96 9.34
N LEU A 129 17.22 7.06 9.49
CA LEU A 129 16.37 5.92 9.80
C LEU A 129 15.84 5.27 8.52
N ARG A 130 16.11 3.98 8.37
CA ARG A 130 15.56 3.17 7.29
C ARG A 130 14.11 2.82 7.61
N CYS A 131 13.17 3.57 7.06
CA CYS A 131 11.74 3.33 7.22
C CYS A 131 11.10 2.74 5.96
N ALA A 132 10.08 1.92 6.16
CA ALA A 132 9.29 1.32 5.10
C ALA A 132 7.80 1.66 5.21
N VAL A 133 7.11 1.62 4.09
CA VAL A 133 5.65 1.83 4.01
C VAL A 133 4.94 0.58 3.49
N GLY A 134 3.70 0.37 3.92
CA GLY A 134 2.83 -0.72 3.48
C GLY A 134 2.36 -0.58 2.03
N LEU A 135 3.28 -0.55 1.06
CA LEU A 135 3.00 -0.67 -0.38
C LEU A 135 3.30 -2.11 -0.83
N GLN A 136 2.68 -3.09 -0.16
CA GLN A 136 3.04 -4.50 -0.29
C GLN A 136 2.79 -5.11 -1.68
N ALA A 137 2.02 -4.46 -2.55
CA ALA A 137 1.84 -4.91 -3.93
C ALA A 137 3.17 -5.06 -4.66
N ARG A 138 4.11 -4.11 -4.51
CA ARG A 138 5.43 -4.20 -5.14
C ARG A 138 6.29 -5.37 -4.63
N ALA A 139 6.01 -5.82 -3.41
CA ALA A 139 6.66 -6.98 -2.82
C ALA A 139 6.06 -8.31 -3.31
N ALA A 140 4.88 -8.28 -3.95
CA ALA A 140 4.20 -9.47 -4.42
C ALA A 140 5.09 -10.23 -5.44
N PRO A 141 5.16 -11.57 -5.35
CA PRO A 141 5.99 -12.38 -6.25
C PRO A 141 5.66 -12.12 -7.72
N THR A 142 4.37 -12.07 -8.05
CA THR A 142 3.88 -11.78 -9.41
C THR A 142 4.34 -10.42 -9.92
N ILE A 143 4.34 -9.39 -9.06
CA ILE A 143 4.71 -8.02 -9.46
C ILE A 143 6.22 -7.91 -9.70
N ARG A 144 7.03 -8.47 -8.80
CA ARG A 144 8.49 -8.52 -8.98
C ARG A 144 8.88 -9.30 -10.23
N TYR A 145 8.19 -10.41 -10.52
CA TYR A 145 8.42 -11.16 -11.75
C TYR A 145 8.04 -10.37 -13.01
N VAL A 146 6.89 -9.67 -13.00
CA VAL A 146 6.49 -8.80 -14.13
C VAL A 146 7.49 -7.69 -14.36
N ARG A 147 7.96 -7.01 -13.30
CA ARG A 147 9.02 -6.00 -13.42
C ARG A 147 10.25 -6.59 -14.11
N ASP A 148 10.70 -7.75 -13.67
CA ASP A 148 11.90 -8.38 -14.22
C ASP A 148 11.70 -8.83 -15.67
N LEU A 149 10.51 -9.34 -16.04
CA LEU A 149 10.15 -9.66 -17.43
C LEU A 149 10.21 -8.41 -18.33
N VAL A 150 9.66 -7.28 -17.87
CA VAL A 150 9.71 -6.01 -18.60
C VAL A 150 11.16 -5.54 -18.73
N ALA A 151 11.93 -5.54 -17.64
CA ALA A 151 13.33 -5.12 -17.65
C ALA A 151 14.22 -6.01 -18.53
N GLN A 152 13.90 -7.30 -18.66
CA GLN A 152 14.59 -8.26 -19.52
C GLN A 152 14.14 -8.17 -20.99
N GLY A 153 13.20 -7.28 -21.33
CA GLY A 153 12.71 -7.09 -22.69
C GLY A 153 11.78 -8.18 -23.17
N TYR A 154 11.11 -8.92 -22.28
CA TYR A 154 10.18 -10.00 -22.66
C TYR A 154 9.09 -9.54 -23.64
N ILE A 155 8.61 -8.30 -23.47
CA ILE A 155 7.61 -7.65 -24.34
C ILE A 155 8.22 -6.54 -25.23
N GLY A 156 9.54 -6.40 -25.28
CA GLY A 156 10.21 -5.24 -25.89
C GLY A 156 9.85 -3.92 -25.20
N ASP A 157 9.76 -2.83 -25.98
CA ASP A 157 9.33 -1.52 -25.46
C ASP A 157 7.83 -1.52 -25.11
N VAL A 158 7.49 -0.96 -23.95
CA VAL A 158 6.09 -0.76 -23.53
C VAL A 158 5.44 0.31 -24.42
N LEU A 159 4.34 -0.05 -25.07
CA LEU A 159 3.56 0.84 -25.93
C LEU A 159 2.44 1.54 -25.16
N SER A 160 1.67 0.75 -24.40
CA SER A 160 0.53 1.24 -23.63
C SER A 160 0.17 0.28 -22.49
N THR A 161 -0.55 0.79 -21.50
CA THR A 161 -1.11 -0.04 -20.44
C THR A 161 -2.53 0.36 -20.09
N THR A 162 -3.36 -0.64 -19.75
CA THR A 162 -4.73 -0.43 -19.26
C THR A 162 -4.90 -1.11 -17.91
N LEU A 163 -5.36 -0.36 -16.92
CA LEU A 163 -5.60 -0.87 -15.57
C LEU A 163 -7.05 -0.61 -15.16
N LEU A 164 -7.78 -1.69 -14.91
CA LEU A 164 -9.13 -1.68 -14.36
C LEU A 164 -9.07 -2.18 -12.93
N GLY A 165 -9.67 -1.43 -12.01
CA GLY A 165 -9.73 -1.75 -10.60
C GLY A 165 -11.10 -1.52 -9.98
N SER A 166 -11.32 -2.13 -8.82
CA SER A 166 -12.54 -1.97 -8.05
C SER A 166 -12.25 -1.84 -6.55
N GLY A 167 -12.90 -0.87 -5.93
CA GLY A 167 -12.72 -0.53 -4.53
C GLY A 167 -13.67 -1.34 -3.67
N MET A 168 -13.45 -2.65 -3.54
CA MET A 168 -14.26 -3.62 -2.76
C MET A 168 -15.12 -2.98 -1.64
N ASN A 169 -14.47 -2.22 -0.74
CA ASN A 169 -15.08 -1.58 0.43
C ASN A 169 -15.98 -0.37 0.12
N TRP A 170 -15.74 0.40 -0.94
CA TRP A 170 -16.51 1.60 -1.35
C TRP A 170 -17.76 1.26 -2.17
N GLY A 171 -18.41 0.14 -1.83
CA GLY A 171 -19.62 -0.34 -2.48
C GLY A 171 -20.91 0.21 -1.86
N PRO A 172 -22.09 -0.29 -2.31
CA PRO A 172 -23.38 0.13 -1.72
C PRO A 172 -23.54 -0.30 -0.25
N GLY A 173 -22.76 -1.28 0.19
CA GLY A 173 -22.66 -1.72 1.58
C GLY A 173 -21.21 -1.73 2.04
N MET A 174 -20.97 -1.37 3.30
CA MET A 174 -19.64 -1.34 3.89
C MET A 174 -19.68 -1.84 5.35
N LEU A 175 -18.59 -2.39 5.84
CA LEU A 175 -18.42 -2.65 7.26
C LEU A 175 -18.18 -1.34 8.03
N LEU A 176 -18.80 -1.19 9.19
CA LEU A 176 -18.72 0.03 10.02
C LEU A 176 -17.26 0.42 10.33
N ARG A 177 -16.37 -0.55 10.51
CA ARG A 177 -14.94 -0.28 10.78
C ARG A 177 -14.25 0.52 9.67
N ASN A 178 -14.74 0.41 8.44
CA ASN A 178 -14.20 1.08 7.25
C ASN A 178 -14.89 2.43 7.00
N ALA A 179 -15.92 2.81 7.77
CA ALA A 179 -16.68 4.05 7.58
C ALA A 179 -15.81 5.31 7.50
N TYR A 180 -14.66 5.31 8.19
CA TYR A 180 -13.72 6.43 8.16
C TYR A 180 -13.15 6.70 6.75
N THR A 181 -13.15 5.71 5.85
CA THR A 181 -12.63 5.87 4.49
C THR A 181 -13.61 6.55 3.52
N LEU A 182 -14.78 6.95 4.01
CA LEU A 182 -15.79 7.69 3.25
C LEU A 182 -15.65 9.20 3.40
N ASP A 183 -14.90 9.66 4.40
CA ASP A 183 -14.66 11.07 4.64
C ASP A 183 -13.31 11.47 4.03
N ALA A 184 -13.35 12.34 3.02
CA ALA A 184 -12.17 12.81 2.30
C ALA A 184 -11.11 13.45 3.22
N ARG A 185 -11.48 13.91 4.41
CA ARG A 185 -10.58 14.55 5.38
C ARG A 185 -9.70 13.58 6.16
N ASN A 186 -9.98 12.27 6.09
CA ASN A 186 -9.26 11.27 6.87
C ASN A 186 -8.00 10.73 6.17
N GLY A 187 -7.71 11.17 4.94
CA GLY A 187 -6.52 10.73 4.18
C GLY A 187 -6.61 9.29 3.67
N ALA A 188 -7.69 8.59 3.99
CA ALA A 188 -7.98 7.23 3.58
C ALA A 188 -9.22 7.25 2.67
N THR A 189 -9.04 7.05 1.37
CA THR A 189 -10.13 7.09 0.38
C THR A 189 -9.93 6.02 -0.69
N LEU A 190 -10.86 5.90 -1.64
CA LEU A 190 -10.64 5.05 -2.81
C LEU A 190 -9.41 5.49 -3.60
N LEU A 191 -9.17 6.80 -3.72
CA LEU A 191 -7.98 7.35 -4.37
C LEU A 191 -6.72 6.98 -3.60
N THR A 192 -6.66 7.30 -2.31
CA THR A 192 -5.39 7.11 -1.58
C THR A 192 -5.09 5.64 -1.33
N ILE A 193 -6.09 4.81 -1.05
CA ILE A 193 -5.89 3.38 -0.81
C ILE A 193 -5.96 2.59 -2.11
N GLY A 194 -7.13 2.52 -2.75
CA GLY A 194 -7.35 1.62 -3.88
C GLY A 194 -6.51 1.98 -5.11
N VAL A 195 -6.59 3.24 -5.55
CA VAL A 195 -5.80 3.74 -6.69
C VAL A 195 -4.33 3.82 -6.31
N GLY A 196 -3.99 4.37 -5.14
CA GLY A 196 -2.59 4.49 -4.69
C GLY A 196 -1.84 3.16 -4.64
N HIS A 197 -2.46 2.10 -4.11
CA HIS A 197 -1.89 0.75 -4.13
C HIS A 197 -1.72 0.14 -5.53
N ALA A 198 -2.42 0.67 -6.53
CA ALA A 198 -2.33 0.19 -7.90
C ALA A 198 -1.33 1.01 -8.75
N LEU A 199 -1.13 2.29 -8.41
CA LEU A 199 -0.14 3.15 -9.04
C LEU A 199 1.29 2.74 -8.69
N ASP A 200 1.56 2.40 -7.42
CA ASP A 200 2.90 1.97 -6.99
C ASP A 200 3.45 0.76 -7.78
N PRO A 201 2.76 -0.40 -7.87
CA PRO A 201 3.24 -1.52 -8.66
C PRO A 201 3.27 -1.21 -10.17
N LEU A 202 2.39 -0.33 -10.66
CA LEU A 202 2.44 0.13 -12.05
C LEU A 202 3.74 0.85 -12.34
N GLU A 203 4.10 1.85 -11.54
CA GLU A 203 5.35 2.58 -11.73
C GLU A 203 6.58 1.72 -11.45
N PHE A 204 6.49 0.82 -10.47
CA PHE A 204 7.56 -0.10 -10.12
C PHE A 204 7.92 -1.03 -11.29
N CYS A 205 6.93 -1.45 -12.09
CA CYS A 205 7.16 -2.29 -13.27
C CYS A 205 7.49 -1.48 -14.53
N LEU A 206 6.87 -0.30 -14.72
CA LEU A 206 6.84 0.37 -16.03
C LEU A 206 7.58 1.72 -16.08
N GLY A 207 8.08 2.21 -14.94
CA GLY A 207 8.66 3.55 -14.81
C GLY A 207 7.65 4.59 -14.35
N ARG A 208 8.12 5.79 -14.02
CA ARG A 208 7.29 6.81 -13.37
C ARG A 208 6.29 7.45 -14.32
N ILE A 209 5.15 7.88 -13.80
CA ILE A 209 4.16 8.70 -14.51
C ILE A 209 4.67 10.14 -14.58
N GLU A 210 4.76 10.68 -15.79
CA GLU A 210 5.21 12.04 -16.10
C GLU A 210 4.05 13.02 -16.29
N GLU A 211 2.89 12.55 -16.76
CA GLU A 211 1.72 13.41 -17.04
C GLU A 211 0.44 12.70 -16.62
N VAL A 212 -0.51 13.44 -16.02
CA VAL A 212 -1.85 12.94 -15.68
C VAL A 212 -2.95 13.91 -16.12
N GLN A 213 -4.05 13.36 -16.63
CA GLN A 213 -5.32 14.06 -16.80
C GLN A 213 -6.45 13.19 -16.25
N THR A 214 -7.20 13.74 -15.30
CA THR A 214 -8.13 12.95 -14.48
C THR A 214 -9.56 13.46 -14.57
N LEU A 215 -10.50 12.52 -14.59
CA LEU A 215 -11.91 12.73 -14.27
C LEU A 215 -12.27 11.91 -13.04
N SER A 216 -13.09 12.49 -12.18
CA SER A 216 -13.56 11.82 -10.98
C SER A 216 -15.03 12.11 -10.71
N GLY A 217 -15.60 11.38 -9.76
CA GLY A 217 -16.92 11.71 -9.26
C GLY A 217 -17.35 10.87 -8.06
N LEU A 218 -18.17 11.51 -7.22
CA LEU A 218 -18.94 10.84 -6.18
C LEU A 218 -20.31 10.41 -6.73
N ARG A 219 -20.50 9.11 -6.90
CA ARG A 219 -21.74 8.52 -7.43
C ARG A 219 -22.51 7.69 -6.40
N ARG A 220 -21.91 7.39 -5.25
CA ARG A 220 -22.60 6.82 -4.08
C ARG A 220 -22.48 7.76 -2.89
N GLU A 221 -23.43 8.68 -2.79
CA GLU A 221 -23.45 9.69 -1.73
C GLU A 221 -23.87 9.11 -0.36
N GLU A 222 -24.59 7.99 -0.37
CA GLU A 222 -25.10 7.32 0.82
C GLU A 222 -24.67 5.86 0.83
N ILE A 223 -24.07 5.41 1.94
CA ILE A 223 -23.53 4.07 2.11
C ILE A 223 -24.16 3.42 3.33
N HIS A 224 -24.63 2.18 3.17
CA HIS A 224 -25.24 1.41 4.24
C HIS A 224 -24.21 0.54 4.96
N PHE A 225 -24.28 0.48 6.29
CA PHE A 225 -23.48 -0.47 7.05
C PHE A 225 -24.12 -1.85 7.10
N VAL A 226 -23.33 -2.87 6.80
CA VAL A 226 -23.78 -4.28 6.80
C VAL A 226 -24.26 -4.70 8.18
N GLU A 227 -23.66 -4.17 9.25
CA GLU A 227 -23.90 -4.62 10.61
C GLU A 227 -25.19 -4.06 11.24
N ASN A 228 -25.61 -2.86 10.87
CA ASN A 228 -26.69 -2.15 11.58
C ASN A 228 -27.64 -1.37 10.68
N SER A 229 -27.50 -1.49 9.36
CA SER A 229 -28.31 -0.80 8.35
C SER A 229 -28.34 0.72 8.48
N LYS A 230 -27.47 1.33 9.29
CA LYS A 230 -27.33 2.78 9.34
C LYS A 230 -26.68 3.25 8.05
N THR A 231 -27.11 4.43 7.61
CA THR A 231 -26.57 5.10 6.44
C THR A 231 -25.66 6.23 6.86
N VAL A 232 -24.54 6.41 6.17
CA VAL A 232 -23.68 7.58 6.30
C VAL A 232 -23.47 8.24 4.95
N LYS A 233 -23.21 9.55 4.98
CA LYS A 233 -22.87 10.30 3.77
C LYS A 233 -21.39 10.17 3.47
N ALA A 234 -21.08 9.85 2.22
CA ALA A 234 -19.73 9.89 1.70
C ALA A 234 -19.39 11.31 1.22
N THR A 235 -18.14 11.70 1.38
CA THR A 235 -17.56 12.92 0.81
C THR A 235 -16.36 12.62 -0.09
N ALA A 236 -15.76 11.44 0.04
CA ALA A 236 -14.70 10.95 -0.83
C ALA A 236 -15.26 10.36 -2.12
N GLU A 237 -14.67 10.71 -3.27
CA GLU A 237 -15.11 10.25 -4.58
C GLU A 237 -14.89 8.74 -4.78
N ASP A 238 -15.80 8.12 -5.54
CA ASP A 238 -15.83 6.66 -5.74
C ASP A 238 -15.68 6.26 -7.22
N GLN A 239 -15.50 7.20 -8.14
CA GLN A 239 -15.19 6.94 -9.55
C GLN A 239 -13.93 7.73 -9.93
N TRP A 240 -12.94 7.05 -10.50
CA TRP A 240 -11.66 7.64 -10.92
C TRP A 240 -11.29 7.13 -12.30
N VAL A 241 -11.13 8.04 -13.26
CA VAL A 241 -10.63 7.77 -14.61
C VAL A 241 -9.41 8.63 -14.84
N ILE A 242 -8.26 8.00 -15.01
CA ILE A 242 -6.96 8.68 -15.13
C ILE A 242 -6.38 8.28 -16.50
N ALA A 243 -6.13 9.28 -17.34
CA ALA A 243 -5.25 9.14 -18.48
C ALA A 243 -3.86 9.62 -18.07
N ALA A 244 -2.83 8.84 -18.37
CA ALA A 244 -1.47 9.18 -17.96
C ALA A 244 -0.44 8.89 -19.05
N ARG A 245 0.74 9.51 -18.93
CA ARG A 245 1.93 9.23 -19.74
C ARG A 245 3.06 8.84 -18.80
N LEU A 246 3.77 7.76 -19.13
CA LEU A 246 4.99 7.35 -18.45
C LEU A 246 6.20 8.10 -19.02
N GLU A 247 7.30 8.19 -18.27
CA GLU A 247 8.58 8.75 -18.75
C GLU A 247 9.11 8.08 -20.04
N SER A 248 8.73 6.82 -20.27
CA SER A 248 9.07 6.09 -21.50
C SER A 248 8.28 6.58 -22.73
N GLY A 249 7.29 7.45 -22.55
CA GLY A 249 6.34 7.89 -23.56
C GLY A 249 5.11 6.98 -23.71
N ALA A 250 5.11 5.81 -23.07
CA ALA A 250 3.96 4.91 -23.04
C ALA A 250 2.74 5.58 -22.40
N VAL A 251 1.55 5.30 -22.95
CA VAL A 251 0.29 5.87 -22.44
C VAL A 251 -0.44 4.86 -21.56
N ALA A 252 -1.03 5.36 -20.48
CA ALA A 252 -1.77 4.56 -19.51
C ALA A 252 -3.24 5.01 -19.42
N SER A 253 -4.15 4.05 -19.37
CA SER A 253 -5.57 4.27 -19.08
C SER A 253 -5.95 3.51 -17.80
N ILE A 254 -6.32 4.25 -16.76
CA ILE A 254 -6.59 3.69 -15.44
C ILE A 254 -8.03 4.03 -15.04
N HIS A 255 -8.80 3.02 -14.61
CA HIS A 255 -10.16 3.21 -14.15
C HIS A 255 -10.43 2.42 -12.87
N TYR A 256 -10.68 3.15 -11.78
CA TYR A 256 -11.06 2.60 -10.49
C TYR A 256 -12.49 3.00 -10.11
N ARG A 257 -13.26 2.02 -9.65
CA ARG A 257 -14.69 2.19 -9.32
C ARG A 257 -14.99 1.68 -7.93
N GLY A 258 -15.78 2.40 -7.15
CA GLY A 258 -16.20 1.98 -5.82
C GLY A 258 -17.05 0.71 -5.86
N GLY A 259 -16.80 -0.17 -4.89
CA GLY A 259 -17.50 -1.44 -4.70
C GLY A 259 -16.96 -2.57 -5.57
N GLN A 260 -17.70 -3.68 -5.59
CA GLN A 260 -17.44 -4.80 -6.48
C GLN A 260 -18.15 -4.57 -7.82
N ALA A 261 -17.42 -4.73 -8.92
CA ALA A 261 -18.00 -4.75 -10.25
C ALA A 261 -18.59 -6.14 -10.55
N GLY A 262 -19.73 -6.18 -11.25
CA GLY A 262 -20.31 -7.45 -11.73
C GLY A 262 -19.53 -8.08 -12.89
N GLY A 263 -18.59 -7.34 -13.49
CA GLY A 263 -17.63 -7.83 -14.46
C GLY A 263 -16.25 -8.03 -13.82
N GLN A 264 -15.21 -7.54 -14.49
CA GLN A 264 -13.84 -7.64 -14.00
C GLN A 264 -13.56 -6.63 -12.88
N ASN A 265 -12.89 -7.12 -11.83
CA ASN A 265 -12.59 -6.35 -10.63
C ASN A 265 -11.14 -5.86 -10.63
N LEU A 266 -10.18 -6.71 -11.02
CA LEU A 266 -8.84 -6.28 -11.41
C LEU A 266 -8.46 -6.87 -12.76
N ARG A 267 -8.01 -6.01 -13.67
CA ARG A 267 -7.29 -6.40 -14.89
C ARG A 267 -6.27 -5.34 -15.23
N TRP A 268 -5.03 -5.75 -15.38
CA TRP A 268 -3.94 -4.90 -15.79
C TRP A 268 -3.28 -5.48 -17.03
N GLU A 269 -3.38 -4.79 -18.15
CA GLU A 269 -2.80 -5.17 -19.44
C GLU A 269 -1.61 -4.27 -19.74
N ILE A 270 -0.50 -4.88 -20.14
CA ILE A 270 0.73 -4.20 -20.53
C ILE A 270 1.05 -4.65 -21.95
N ASN A 271 0.92 -3.73 -22.90
CA ASN A 271 1.16 -4.00 -24.31
C ASN A 271 2.55 -3.52 -24.68
N GLY A 272 3.35 -4.41 -25.27
CA GLY A 272 4.68 -4.11 -25.75
C GLY A 272 4.82 -4.37 -27.25
N THR A 273 5.98 -4.00 -27.77
CA THR A 273 6.34 -4.20 -29.19
C THR A 273 6.53 -5.67 -29.58
N GLU A 274 6.91 -6.52 -28.63
CA GLU A 274 7.21 -7.94 -28.88
C GLU A 274 6.26 -8.91 -28.17
N GLY A 275 5.36 -8.42 -27.31
CA GLY A 275 4.48 -9.26 -26.53
C GLY A 275 3.56 -8.48 -25.59
N ASP A 276 2.77 -9.22 -24.84
CA ASP A 276 1.78 -8.69 -23.90
C ASP A 276 1.88 -9.42 -22.56
N LEU A 277 1.63 -8.70 -21.47
CA LEU A 277 1.42 -9.26 -20.13
C LEU A 277 0.05 -8.85 -19.61
N VAL A 278 -0.61 -9.76 -18.89
CA VAL A 278 -1.92 -9.53 -18.29
C VAL A 278 -1.93 -10.04 -16.85
N LEU A 279 -2.21 -9.15 -15.90
CA LEU A 279 -2.49 -9.51 -14.52
C LEU A 279 -3.97 -9.41 -14.24
N SER A 280 -4.50 -10.32 -13.42
CA SER A 280 -5.92 -10.31 -13.07
C SER A 280 -6.21 -10.89 -11.68
N SER A 281 -7.33 -10.45 -11.11
CA SER A 281 -7.89 -10.99 -9.87
C SER A 281 -9.42 -10.78 -9.84
N ASP A 282 -10.11 -11.66 -9.12
CA ASP A 282 -11.54 -11.50 -8.82
C ASP A 282 -11.81 -10.35 -7.84
N PHE A 283 -10.76 -9.81 -7.21
CA PHE A 283 -10.81 -8.67 -6.33
C PHE A 283 -10.08 -7.48 -6.94
N GLY A 284 -10.60 -6.26 -6.73
CA GLY A 284 -10.05 -5.05 -7.34
C GLY A 284 -8.89 -4.38 -6.61
N GLN A 285 -8.54 -4.91 -5.43
CA GLN A 285 -7.42 -4.46 -4.63
C GLN A 285 -6.26 -5.42 -4.85
N MET A 286 -5.18 -4.96 -5.48
CA MET A 286 -4.05 -5.82 -5.84
C MET A 286 -3.02 -5.97 -4.72
N GLN A 287 -2.99 -5.04 -3.75
CA GLN A 287 -2.02 -5.09 -2.65
C GLN A 287 -2.13 -6.33 -1.75
N PRO A 288 -3.32 -6.86 -1.42
CA PRO A 288 -3.44 -7.95 -0.48
C PRO A 288 -3.77 -9.28 -1.19
N MET A 289 -3.79 -9.29 -2.52
CA MET A 289 -4.30 -10.39 -3.32
C MET A 289 -3.18 -10.95 -4.18
N THR A 290 -3.14 -12.27 -4.27
CA THR A 290 -2.34 -12.97 -5.26
C THR A 290 -2.95 -12.74 -6.64
N LEU A 291 -2.09 -12.41 -7.61
CA LEU A 291 -2.50 -12.09 -8.97
C LEU A 291 -2.18 -13.25 -9.91
N ALA A 292 -3.15 -13.62 -10.75
CA ALA A 292 -2.89 -14.49 -11.89
C ALA A 292 -2.13 -13.69 -12.96
N LEU A 293 -1.08 -14.30 -13.52
CA LEU A 293 -0.28 -13.75 -14.62
C LEU A 293 -0.52 -14.55 -15.89
N ALA A 294 -0.67 -13.86 -17.01
CA ALA A 294 -0.60 -14.43 -18.34
C ALA A 294 0.32 -13.59 -19.23
N GLY A 295 0.93 -14.22 -20.23
CA GLY A 295 1.80 -13.54 -21.17
C GLY A 295 1.84 -14.19 -22.54
N ALA A 296 2.24 -13.42 -23.55
CA ALA A 296 2.44 -13.90 -24.91
C ALA A 296 3.54 -13.10 -25.62
N LYS A 297 4.08 -13.67 -26.69
CA LYS A 297 5.00 -13.01 -27.63
C LYS A 297 4.42 -12.99 -29.03
N GLY A 298 4.89 -12.07 -29.88
CA GLY A 298 4.57 -12.05 -31.30
C GLY A 298 3.08 -11.83 -31.64
N GLY A 299 2.33 -11.17 -30.76
CA GLY A 299 0.89 -10.90 -30.94
C GLY A 299 -0.02 -12.11 -30.73
N GLU A 300 0.50 -13.19 -30.13
CA GLU A 300 -0.31 -14.33 -29.69
C GLU A 300 -1.21 -13.96 -28.51
N ARG A 301 -2.18 -14.84 -28.21
CA ARG A 301 -3.06 -14.63 -27.06
C ARG A 301 -2.29 -14.94 -25.77
N PRO A 302 -2.33 -14.07 -24.74
CA PRO A 302 -1.70 -14.35 -23.45
C PRO A 302 -2.18 -15.68 -22.83
N GLU A 303 -1.23 -16.53 -22.45
CA GLU A 303 -1.47 -17.79 -21.75
C GLU A 303 -0.97 -17.71 -20.30
N PRO A 304 -1.56 -18.47 -19.35
CA PRO A 304 -1.13 -18.46 -17.96
C PRO A 304 0.36 -18.74 -17.79
N MET A 305 1.01 -17.97 -16.92
CA MET A 305 2.42 -18.13 -16.56
C MET A 305 2.55 -18.55 -15.10
N GLU A 306 3.46 -19.48 -14.84
CA GLU A 306 3.84 -19.82 -13.46
C GLU A 306 4.83 -18.79 -12.91
N ILE A 307 4.67 -18.46 -11.63
CA ILE A 307 5.58 -17.57 -10.92
C ILE A 307 6.77 -18.40 -10.41
N PRO A 308 8.02 -18.06 -10.79
CA PRO A 308 9.17 -18.82 -10.33
C PRO A 308 9.31 -18.80 -8.79
N PRO A 309 9.63 -19.93 -8.14
CA PRO A 309 9.69 -20.02 -6.68
C PRO A 309 10.67 -19.04 -6.01
N GLU A 310 11.71 -18.58 -6.71
CA GLU A 310 12.67 -17.60 -6.21
C GLU A 310 12.07 -16.22 -5.90
N TYR A 311 10.87 -15.91 -6.42
CA TYR A 311 10.16 -14.69 -6.09
C TYR A 311 9.43 -14.77 -4.74
N MET A 312 9.31 -15.97 -4.15
CA MET A 312 8.75 -16.20 -2.81
C MET A 312 9.86 -16.05 -1.75
N LEU A 313 9.92 -14.89 -1.11
CA LEU A 313 10.90 -14.57 -0.05
C LEU A 313 10.42 -14.98 1.35
N ALA A 314 9.13 -14.90 1.60
CA ALA A 314 8.47 -15.40 2.80
C ALA A 314 7.72 -16.71 2.52
N GLY A 315 7.41 -17.46 3.58
CA GLY A 315 6.69 -18.73 3.50
C GLY A 315 5.32 -18.64 2.80
N ASP A 316 4.75 -19.80 2.47
CA ASP A 316 3.46 -19.93 1.81
C ASP A 316 2.32 -19.57 2.80
N LEU A 317 1.85 -18.33 2.72
CA LEU A 317 0.76 -17.79 3.52
C LEU A 317 -0.47 -17.56 2.62
N PRO A 318 -1.69 -17.72 3.16
CA PRO A 318 -2.87 -17.32 2.42
C PRO A 318 -2.98 -15.79 2.29
N ASP A 319 -3.68 -15.33 1.26
CA ASP A 319 -4.15 -13.96 1.20
C ASP A 319 -5.06 -13.67 2.42
N PRO A 320 -4.98 -12.47 3.04
CA PRO A 320 -4.22 -11.30 2.60
C PRO A 320 -2.81 -11.15 3.21
N ALA A 321 -2.29 -12.16 3.93
CA ALA A 321 -1.03 -12.04 4.66
C ALA A 321 0.22 -12.19 3.78
N LEU A 322 0.09 -12.89 2.63
CA LEU A 322 1.22 -13.25 1.78
C LEU A 322 2.09 -12.04 1.40
N ASN A 323 1.51 -11.06 0.70
CA ASN A 323 2.27 -9.90 0.21
C ASN A 323 2.85 -9.06 1.35
N VAL A 324 2.17 -9.00 2.50
CA VAL A 324 2.69 -8.32 3.70
C VAL A 324 3.92 -9.03 4.25
N ALA A 325 3.94 -10.37 4.24
CA ALA A 325 5.13 -11.14 4.62
C ALA A 325 6.30 -10.92 3.66
N GLN A 326 6.03 -10.86 2.35
CA GLN A 326 7.05 -10.51 1.36
C GLN A 326 7.62 -9.11 1.61
N ALA A 327 6.75 -8.13 1.92
CA ALA A 327 7.17 -6.75 2.21
C ALA A 327 8.04 -6.67 3.48
N TRP A 328 7.68 -7.41 4.54
CA TRP A 328 8.52 -7.53 5.73
C TRP A 328 9.87 -8.17 5.41
N ALA A 329 9.91 -9.26 4.65
CA ALA A 329 11.15 -9.92 4.24
C ALA A 329 12.10 -8.95 3.53
N LEU A 330 11.58 -8.15 2.59
CA LEU A 330 12.34 -7.11 1.90
C LEU A 330 12.84 -6.02 2.86
N PHE A 331 11.99 -5.58 3.78
CA PHE A 331 12.35 -4.52 4.72
C PHE A 331 13.45 -4.96 5.69
N VAL A 332 13.30 -6.11 6.35
CA VAL A 332 14.24 -6.61 7.37
C VAL A 332 15.57 -7.07 6.78
N SER A 333 15.55 -7.60 5.54
CA SER A 333 16.77 -8.06 4.86
C SER A 333 17.66 -6.93 4.37
N GLY A 334 17.16 -5.71 4.34
CA GLY A 334 17.93 -4.60 3.82
C GLY A 334 17.73 -4.35 2.32
N SER A 335 16.80 -5.04 1.65
CA SER A 335 16.60 -4.95 0.20
C SER A 335 16.25 -3.54 -0.29
N GLU A 336 16.73 -3.20 -1.49
CA GLU A 336 16.37 -1.97 -2.21
C GLU A 336 14.94 -2.04 -2.79
N ASP A 337 14.37 -3.25 -2.94
CA ASP A 337 12.98 -3.45 -3.39
C ASP A 337 11.95 -3.07 -2.31
N ALA A 338 12.38 -2.84 -1.05
CA ALA A 338 11.46 -2.46 0.02
C ALA A 338 10.88 -1.06 -0.24
N ALA A 339 9.55 -0.90 -0.12
CA ALA A 339 8.90 0.40 -0.24
C ALA A 339 9.35 1.34 0.87
N THR A 340 9.99 2.44 0.52
CA THR A 340 10.54 3.41 1.48
C THR A 340 9.57 4.55 1.77
N PHE A 341 9.88 5.40 2.75
CA PHE A 341 9.14 6.65 2.96
C PHE A 341 9.29 7.62 1.77
N GLU A 342 10.41 7.59 1.05
CA GLU A 342 10.59 8.39 -0.18
C GLU A 342 9.69 7.89 -1.32
N ASP A 343 9.54 6.57 -1.49
CA ASP A 343 8.55 6.00 -2.42
C ASP A 343 7.13 6.45 -2.03
N ALA A 344 6.80 6.42 -0.74
CA ALA A 344 5.51 6.88 -0.25
C ALA A 344 5.29 8.38 -0.52
N LEU A 345 6.30 9.21 -0.30
CA LEU A 345 6.22 10.65 -0.56
C LEU A 345 5.98 10.93 -2.04
N HIS A 346 6.69 10.24 -2.93
CA HIS A 346 6.44 10.31 -4.35
C HIS A 346 4.99 9.92 -4.70
N MET A 347 4.49 8.80 -4.14
CA MET A 347 3.09 8.38 -4.34
C MET A 347 2.09 9.43 -3.84
N HIS A 348 2.36 10.08 -2.70
CA HIS A 348 1.52 11.19 -2.21
C HIS A 348 1.52 12.39 -3.16
N ARG A 349 2.66 12.73 -3.78
CA ARG A 349 2.72 13.80 -4.80
C ARG A 349 1.91 13.46 -6.05
N LEU A 350 2.06 12.24 -6.56
CA LEU A 350 1.30 11.76 -7.71
C LEU A 350 -0.21 11.76 -7.41
N ILE A 351 -0.62 11.31 -6.23
CA ILE A 351 -2.02 11.30 -5.81
C ILE A 351 -2.59 12.73 -5.67
N ASP A 352 -1.82 13.65 -5.09
CA ASP A 352 -2.21 15.07 -5.00
C ASP A 352 -2.38 15.68 -6.39
N ALA A 353 -1.49 15.34 -7.33
CA ALA A 353 -1.60 15.76 -8.73
C ALA A 353 -2.84 15.17 -9.43
N ILE A 354 -3.16 13.90 -9.20
CA ILE A 354 -4.37 13.27 -9.73
C ILE A 354 -5.63 13.97 -9.21
N ASP A 355 -5.70 14.25 -7.91
CA ASP A 355 -6.82 14.97 -7.29
C ASP A 355 -6.93 16.41 -7.81
N GLN A 356 -5.80 17.13 -7.91
CA GLN A 356 -5.77 18.48 -8.45
C GLN A 356 -6.18 18.52 -9.93
N SER A 357 -5.71 17.57 -10.73
CA SER A 357 -6.12 17.43 -12.14
C SER A 357 -7.63 17.21 -12.25
N ALA A 358 -8.20 16.35 -11.41
CA ALA A 358 -9.64 16.08 -11.40
C ALA A 358 -10.46 17.33 -11.02
N ARG A 359 -10.03 18.08 -9.99
CA ARG A 359 -10.70 19.30 -9.54
C ARG A 359 -10.63 20.45 -10.55
N THR A 360 -9.51 20.58 -11.26
CA THR A 360 -9.27 21.70 -12.18
C THR A 360 -9.66 21.38 -13.63
N GLY A 361 -9.76 20.10 -13.98
CA GLY A 361 -9.94 19.63 -15.36
C GLY A 361 -8.69 19.85 -16.23
N ARG A 362 -7.53 20.15 -15.63
CA ARG A 362 -6.26 20.39 -16.33
C ARG A 362 -5.37 19.17 -16.26
N ALA A 363 -4.56 18.97 -17.31
CA ALA A 363 -3.46 18.02 -17.24
C ALA A 363 -2.35 18.58 -16.36
N LEU A 364 -1.72 17.73 -15.54
CA LEU A 364 -0.56 18.07 -14.75
C LEU A 364 0.66 17.27 -15.20
N VAL A 365 1.82 17.90 -15.19
CA VAL A 365 3.11 17.32 -15.59
C VAL A 365 4.05 17.33 -14.40
N ARG A 366 4.80 16.24 -14.24
CA ARG A 366 5.83 16.09 -13.23
C ARG A 366 7.08 16.84 -13.64
N GLU A 367 7.54 17.75 -12.78
CA GLU A 367 8.73 18.56 -12.96
C GLU A 367 9.63 18.49 -11.73
N PHE A 368 10.80 19.11 -11.80
CA PHE A 368 11.73 19.24 -10.68
C PHE A 368 12.11 20.71 -10.46
N ASP A 369 11.69 21.31 -9.34
CA ASP A 369 12.16 22.62 -8.89
C ASP A 369 13.26 22.42 -7.83
N LYS A 370 14.48 22.85 -8.16
CA LYS A 370 15.66 22.71 -7.27
C LYS A 370 15.88 21.29 -6.74
N GLY A 371 15.57 20.28 -7.55
CA GLY A 371 15.71 18.87 -7.21
C GLY A 371 14.57 18.31 -6.36
N VAL A 372 13.52 19.10 -6.08
CA VAL A 372 12.28 18.63 -5.46
C VAL A 372 11.26 18.38 -6.55
N GLU A 373 10.66 17.20 -6.53
CA GLU A 373 9.56 16.84 -7.43
C GLU A 373 8.33 17.73 -7.16
N VAL A 374 7.79 18.31 -8.22
CA VAL A 374 6.59 19.14 -8.22
C VAL A 374 5.69 18.76 -9.39
N TRP A 375 4.41 19.09 -9.31
CA TRP A 375 3.43 18.88 -10.39
C TRP A 375 2.84 20.21 -10.82
N CYS A 376 2.99 20.53 -12.11
CA CYS A 376 2.63 21.82 -12.70
C CYS A 376 1.53 21.63 -13.75
N GLU A 377 0.71 22.65 -14.00
CA GLU A 377 -0.25 22.60 -15.11
C GLU A 377 0.49 22.48 -16.44
N ALA A 378 0.04 21.55 -17.29
CA ALA A 378 0.57 21.39 -18.63
C ALA A 378 0.36 22.69 -19.45
N PRO A 379 1.34 23.10 -20.27
CA PRO A 379 1.31 24.37 -21.00
C PRO A 379 0.19 24.48 -22.06
#